data_AF-A0A7V3RSQ5-F1
#
_entry.id   AF-A0A7V3RSQ5-F1
#
_cell.length_a   1.000
_cell.length_b   1.000
_cell.length_c   1.000
_cell.angle_alpha   90.00
_cell.angle_beta   90.00
_cell.angle_gamma   90.00
#
_symmetry.space_group_name_H-M   'P 1'
#
loop_
_entity.id
_entity.type
_entity.pdbx_description
1 polymer ?
#
loop_
_entity_poly.entity_id
_entity_poly.type
_entity_poly.pdbx_seq_one_letter_code
_entity_poly.pdbx_strand_id
1 'polypeptide(L)'
;MAIQVFGSWQWGVGMDSLRELLEAVRAKDVVRGRFRGLLHILVGRRITAADGTLISTGMTWRDVAALLKRLRWDREAVRELGLDPAQLPPRDRERYWYTAIARAGIDSPEAVAEANQLVEPLKELGYIVGPAPKAK
;
A
#
# COMPACT_ATOMS: atom_id res chain seq x y z
N MET A 1 -8.96 -0.17 35.49
CA MET A 1 -8.61 -1.00 34.32
C MET A 1 -8.87 -0.14 33.10
N ALA A 2 -7.83 0.18 32.33
CA ALA A 2 -7.80 1.33 31.44
C ALA A 2 -8.80 1.23 30.28
N ILE A 3 -9.59 2.28 30.14
CA ILE A 3 -10.46 2.56 28.99
C ILE A 3 -9.54 2.88 27.80
N GLN A 4 -9.57 2.06 26.74
CA GLN A 4 -8.94 2.43 25.47
C GLN A 4 -9.80 3.50 24.80
N VAL A 5 -9.34 4.73 24.92
CA VAL A 5 -9.81 5.88 24.16
C VAL A 5 -9.47 5.66 22.69
N PHE A 6 -10.45 5.30 21.86
CA PHE A 6 -10.35 5.40 20.40
C PHE A 6 -10.44 6.87 20.00
N GLY A 7 -9.34 7.58 20.24
CA GLY A 7 -9.18 8.99 19.94
C GLY A 7 -8.93 9.20 18.44
N SER A 8 -9.84 9.92 17.82
CA SER A 8 -9.84 10.37 16.44
C SER A 8 -8.72 11.40 16.15
N TRP A 9 -7.44 11.00 16.08
CA TRP A 9 -6.33 11.91 15.68
C TRP A 9 -5.14 11.15 15.06
N GLN A 10 -5.30 10.52 13.88
CA GLN A 10 -4.15 9.96 13.12
C GLN A 10 -4.24 10.14 11.59
N TRP A 11 -5.33 10.70 11.05
CA TRP A 11 -5.53 10.80 9.60
C TRP A 11 -4.52 11.71 8.87
N GLY A 12 -3.89 12.68 9.56
CA GLY A 12 -2.85 13.53 8.96
C GLY A 12 -1.49 12.85 8.97
N VAL A 13 -0.95 12.59 10.17
CA VAL A 13 0.41 12.05 10.36
C VAL A 13 0.57 10.66 9.73
N GLY A 14 -0.38 9.74 9.92
CA GLY A 14 -0.29 8.41 9.32
C GLY A 14 -0.31 8.45 7.78
N MET A 15 -1.13 9.33 7.19
CA MET A 15 -1.19 9.51 5.74
C MET A 15 0.06 10.18 5.18
N ASP A 16 0.70 11.08 5.92
CA ASP A 16 1.95 11.70 5.52
C ASP A 16 3.11 10.71 5.63
N SER A 17 3.20 9.90 6.68
CA SER A 17 4.20 8.83 6.77
C SER A 17 4.03 7.75 5.68
N LEU A 18 2.79 7.41 5.32
CA LEU A 18 2.52 6.51 4.18
C LEU A 18 2.89 7.14 2.84
N ARG A 19 2.71 8.46 2.70
CA ARG A 19 3.17 9.20 1.52
C ARG A 19 4.68 9.14 1.40
N GLU A 20 5.40 9.44 2.49
CA GLU A 20 6.86 9.38 2.56
C GLU A 20 7.37 7.97 2.22
N LEU A 21 6.73 6.93 2.77
CA LEU A 21 7.04 5.53 2.42
C LEU A 21 6.93 5.29 0.91
N LEU A 22 5.80 5.68 0.30
CA LEU A 22 5.58 5.46 -1.12
C LEU A 22 6.51 6.31 -2.00
N GLU A 23 6.88 7.51 -1.56
CA GLU A 23 7.89 8.33 -2.24
C GLU A 23 9.29 7.69 -2.17
N ALA A 24 9.69 7.17 -1.01
CA ALA A 24 10.96 6.47 -0.84
C ALA A 24 11.04 5.21 -1.70
N VAL A 25 9.97 4.41 -1.70
CA VAL A 25 9.84 3.21 -2.52
C VAL A 25 9.91 3.52 -4.01
N ARG A 26 9.22 4.58 -4.46
CA ARG A 26 9.27 5.05 -5.86
C ARG A 26 10.66 5.55 -6.24
N ALA A 27 11.32 6.32 -5.36
CA ALA A 27 12.64 6.89 -5.61
C ALA A 27 13.74 5.82 -5.77
N LYS A 28 13.55 4.64 -5.16
CA LYS A 28 14.48 3.51 -5.21
C LYS A 28 14.07 2.39 -6.18
N ASP A 29 12.97 2.56 -6.91
CA ASP A 29 12.40 1.57 -7.85
C ASP A 29 12.18 0.17 -7.21
N VAL A 30 11.93 0.13 -5.89
CA VAL A 30 11.90 -1.12 -5.10
C VAL A 30 10.72 -2.02 -5.47
N VAL A 31 9.62 -1.41 -5.94
CA VAL A 31 8.35 -2.09 -6.22
C VAL A 31 8.16 -2.49 -7.68
N ARG A 32 9.14 -2.23 -8.55
CA ARG A 32 9.04 -2.60 -9.95
C ARG A 32 8.83 -4.10 -10.11
N GLY A 33 7.82 -4.47 -10.89
CA GLY A 33 7.38 -5.86 -11.09
C GLY A 33 6.71 -6.49 -9.87
N ARG A 34 6.37 -5.73 -8.84
CA ARG A 34 5.77 -6.20 -7.58
C ARG A 34 4.66 -5.28 -7.08
N PHE A 35 4.02 -4.54 -7.98
CA PHE A 35 2.99 -3.58 -7.59
C PHE A 35 1.80 -4.24 -6.89
N ARG A 36 1.43 -5.49 -7.23
CA ARG A 36 0.37 -6.22 -6.53
C ARG A 36 0.75 -6.52 -5.08
N GLY A 37 2.00 -6.92 -4.84
CA GLY A 37 2.56 -7.10 -3.50
C GLY A 37 2.53 -5.82 -2.66
N LEU A 38 2.85 -4.66 -3.26
CA LEU A 38 2.74 -3.38 -2.56
C LEU A 38 1.31 -3.09 -2.12
N LEU A 39 0.32 -3.29 -3.01
CA LEU A 39 -1.10 -3.09 -2.68
C LEU A 39 -1.55 -4.03 -1.55
N HIS A 40 -1.11 -5.29 -1.56
CA HIS A 40 -1.37 -6.24 -0.49
C HIS A 40 -0.83 -5.75 0.87
N ILE A 41 0.41 -5.23 0.89
CA ILE A 41 1.02 -4.68 2.11
C ILE A 41 0.20 -3.48 2.63
N LEU A 42 -0.12 -2.52 1.76
CA LEU A 42 -0.85 -1.31 2.16
C LEU A 42 -2.24 -1.62 2.73
N VAL A 43 -2.95 -2.59 2.15
CA VAL A 43 -4.31 -2.93 2.59
C VAL A 43 -4.32 -3.83 3.82
N GLY A 44 -3.43 -4.84 3.85
CA GLY A 44 -3.58 -5.97 4.76
C GLY A 44 -2.56 -6.07 5.88
N ARG A 45 -1.44 -5.33 5.81
CA ARG A 45 -0.32 -5.52 6.74
C ARG A 45 -0.09 -4.29 7.62
N ARG A 46 0.35 -4.57 8.84
CA ARG A 46 0.85 -3.55 9.76
C ARG A 46 2.20 -3.03 9.26
N ILE A 47 2.40 -1.72 9.31
CA ILE A 47 3.66 -1.06 8.94
C ILE A 47 4.10 -0.19 10.13
N THR A 48 5.34 -0.33 10.54
CA THR A 48 5.97 0.51 11.56
C THR A 48 7.27 1.10 11.03
N ALA A 49 7.67 2.27 11.51
CA ALA A 49 9.02 2.77 11.33
C ALA A 49 10.02 1.91 12.14
N ALA A 50 11.32 2.04 11.84
CA ALA A 50 12.39 1.31 12.52
C ALA A 50 12.47 1.61 14.03
N ASP A 51 12.02 2.79 14.46
CA ASP A 51 11.93 3.19 15.88
C ASP A 51 10.71 2.60 16.61
N GLY A 52 9.88 1.81 15.92
CA GLY A 52 8.66 1.20 16.45
C GLY A 52 7.41 2.06 16.31
N THR A 53 7.50 3.27 15.76
CA THR A 53 6.35 4.14 15.50
C THR A 53 5.37 3.47 14.55
N LEU A 54 4.10 3.40 14.94
CA LEU A 54 3.04 2.84 14.10
C LEU A 54 2.70 3.79 12.95
N ILE A 55 2.88 3.31 11.71
CA ILE A 55 2.52 4.04 10.50
C ILE A 55 1.13 3.64 10.02
N SER A 56 0.87 2.34 9.91
CA SER A 56 -0.41 1.82 9.41
C SER A 56 -0.72 0.44 10.00
N THR A 57 -2.01 0.12 10.15
CA THR A 57 -2.51 -1.22 10.46
C THR A 57 -3.19 -1.89 9.27
N GLY A 58 -3.02 -1.33 8.07
CA GLY A 58 -3.78 -1.65 6.87
C GLY A 58 -4.76 -0.53 6.52
N MET A 59 -4.98 -0.34 5.23
CA MET A 59 -5.81 0.72 4.65
C MET A 59 -7.04 0.15 3.96
N THR A 60 -8.12 0.93 3.89
CA THR A 60 -9.21 0.58 2.98
C THR A 60 -8.77 0.78 1.53
N TRP A 61 -9.39 0.09 0.58
CA TRP A 61 -9.12 0.28 -0.85
C TRP A 61 -9.37 1.73 -1.31
N ARG A 62 -10.33 2.41 -0.69
CA ARG A 62 -10.63 3.81 -0.97
C ARG A 62 -9.47 4.71 -0.54
N ASP A 63 -8.90 4.47 0.64
CA ASP A 63 -7.77 5.27 1.13
C ASP A 63 -6.52 5.04 0.29
N VAL A 64 -6.26 3.80 -0.14
CA VAL A 64 -5.16 3.48 -1.06
C VAL A 64 -5.36 4.20 -2.41
N ALA A 65 -6.58 4.15 -2.97
CA ALA A 65 -6.89 4.84 -4.22
C ALA A 65 -6.71 6.37 -4.11
N ALA A 66 -7.16 6.96 -3.00
CA ALA A 66 -6.97 8.38 -2.72
C ALA A 66 -5.49 8.75 -2.59
N LEU A 67 -4.69 7.90 -1.93
CA LEU A 67 -3.25 8.08 -1.76
C LEU A 67 -2.52 8.02 -3.11
N LEU A 68 -2.77 7.00 -3.93
CA LEU A 68 -2.17 6.86 -5.27
C LEU A 68 -2.56 8.03 -6.20
N LYS A 69 -3.80 8.52 -6.10
CA LYS A 69 -4.25 9.72 -6.80
C LYS A 69 -3.46 10.95 -6.36
N ARG A 70 -3.29 11.18 -5.04
CA ARG A 70 -2.53 12.31 -4.48
C ARG A 70 -1.07 12.30 -4.90
N LEU A 71 -0.44 11.13 -4.84
CA LEU A 71 0.95 10.92 -5.24
C LEU A 71 1.20 10.99 -6.75
N ARG A 72 0.11 11.09 -7.55
CA ARG A 72 0.14 10.97 -9.01
C ARG A 72 0.91 9.73 -9.45
N TRP A 73 0.64 8.60 -8.80
CA TRP A 73 1.27 7.32 -9.14
C TRP A 73 1.11 7.02 -10.63
N ASP A 74 2.11 6.40 -11.24
CA ASP A 74 2.09 6.12 -12.67
C ASP A 74 0.96 5.14 -12.99
N ARG A 75 0.09 5.55 -13.92
CA ARG A 75 -1.05 4.74 -14.35
C ARG A 75 -0.61 3.47 -15.05
N GLU A 76 0.55 3.47 -15.70
CA GLU A 76 1.06 2.29 -16.40
C GLU A 76 1.40 1.15 -15.44
N ALA A 77 1.55 1.42 -14.13
CA ALA A 77 1.76 0.38 -13.11
C ALA A 77 0.64 -0.66 -13.06
N VAL A 78 -0.58 -0.34 -13.52
CA VAL A 78 -1.67 -1.32 -13.58
C VAL A 78 -1.39 -2.47 -14.56
N ARG A 79 -0.44 -2.30 -15.49
CA ARG A 79 -0.02 -3.39 -16.38
C ARG A 79 0.64 -4.54 -15.63
N GLU A 80 1.33 -4.26 -14.53
CA GLU A 80 1.87 -5.30 -13.64
C GLU A 80 0.76 -6.13 -12.98
N LEU A 81 -0.44 -5.56 -12.87
CA LEU A 81 -1.63 -6.25 -12.37
C LEU A 81 -2.33 -7.08 -13.46
N GLY A 82 -1.82 -7.07 -14.70
CA GLY A 82 -2.47 -7.67 -15.85
C GLY A 82 -3.64 -6.84 -16.40
N LEU A 83 -3.71 -5.55 -16.06
CA LEU A 83 -4.78 -4.65 -16.50
C LEU A 83 -4.28 -3.72 -17.61
N ASP A 84 -5.20 -3.34 -18.50
CA ASP A 84 -4.95 -2.31 -19.51
C ASP A 84 -5.40 -0.93 -18.98
N PRO A 85 -4.50 0.07 -18.87
CA PRO A 85 -4.84 1.44 -18.49
C PRO A 85 -6.00 2.04 -19.30
N ALA A 86 -6.14 1.67 -20.58
CA ALA A 86 -7.19 2.18 -21.45
C ALA A 86 -8.59 1.64 -21.11
N GLN A 87 -8.66 0.51 -20.39
CA GLN A 87 -9.92 -0.12 -19.95
C GLN A 87 -10.39 0.37 -18.57
N LEU A 88 -9.65 1.30 -17.95
CA LEU A 88 -9.96 1.88 -16.64
C LEU A 88 -10.49 3.32 -16.78
N PRO A 89 -11.32 3.81 -15.84
CA PRO A 89 -11.91 5.16 -15.91
C PRO A 89 -10.83 6.26 -16.03
N PRO A 90 -10.67 6.96 -17.18
CA PRO A 90 -9.48 7.77 -17.42
C PRO A 90 -9.52 9.15 -16.73
N ARG A 91 -10.71 9.69 -16.48
CA ARG A 91 -10.93 11.03 -15.93
C ARG A 91 -10.93 11.06 -14.40
N ASP A 92 -11.52 10.04 -13.79
CA ASP A 92 -11.62 9.94 -12.34
C ASP A 92 -10.46 9.08 -11.82
N ARG A 93 -9.37 9.73 -11.42
CA ARG A 93 -8.17 9.05 -10.91
C ARG A 93 -8.43 8.22 -9.66
N GLU A 94 -9.41 8.57 -8.85
CA GLU A 94 -9.72 7.79 -7.64
C GLU A 94 -10.46 6.52 -8.01
N ARG A 95 -11.49 6.65 -8.87
CA ARG A 95 -12.21 5.50 -9.42
C ARG A 95 -11.31 4.61 -10.26
N TYR A 96 -10.35 5.18 -10.99
CA TYR A 96 -9.30 4.45 -11.71
C TYR A 96 -8.57 3.50 -10.76
N TRP A 97 -7.98 4.04 -9.68
CA TRP A 97 -7.21 3.25 -8.74
C TRP A 97 -8.06 2.28 -7.94
N TYR A 98 -9.25 2.69 -7.51
CA TYR A 98 -10.19 1.79 -6.83
C TYR A 98 -10.54 0.59 -7.71
N THR A 99 -10.84 0.81 -8.99
CA THR A 99 -11.15 -0.26 -9.96
C THR A 99 -9.94 -1.16 -10.20
N ALA A 100 -8.73 -0.57 -10.29
CA ALA A 100 -7.49 -1.34 -10.44
C ALA A 100 -7.25 -2.26 -9.24
N ILE A 101 -7.35 -1.73 -8.01
CA ILE A 101 -7.19 -2.50 -6.77
C ILE A 101 -8.23 -3.62 -6.69
N ALA A 102 -9.49 -3.32 -7.00
CA ALA A 102 -10.57 -4.31 -6.97
C ALA A 102 -10.36 -5.47 -7.97
N ARG A 103 -9.61 -5.24 -9.05
CA ARG A 103 -9.29 -6.25 -10.08
C ARG A 103 -7.90 -6.88 -9.93
N ALA A 104 -7.09 -6.41 -8.97
CA ALA A 104 -5.69 -6.78 -8.84
C ALA A 104 -5.46 -8.16 -8.19
N GLY A 105 -6.48 -8.76 -7.59
CA GLY A 105 -6.32 -10.01 -6.83
C GLY A 105 -5.35 -9.86 -5.66
N ILE A 106 -5.46 -8.78 -4.88
CA ILE A 106 -4.51 -8.46 -3.81
C ILE A 106 -4.49 -9.47 -2.65
N ASP A 107 -5.46 -10.39 -2.59
CA ASP A 107 -5.51 -11.47 -1.60
C ASP A 107 -5.04 -12.82 -2.16
N SER A 108 -4.47 -12.83 -3.37
CA SER A 108 -3.96 -14.03 -4.04
C SER A 108 -2.62 -14.51 -3.45
N PRO A 109 -2.26 -15.81 -3.63
CA PRO A 109 -0.94 -16.32 -3.27
C PRO A 109 0.21 -15.54 -3.93
N GLU A 110 0.02 -15.09 -5.17
CA GLU A 110 0.99 -14.27 -5.90
C GLU A 110 1.21 -12.93 -5.20
N ALA A 111 0.13 -12.29 -4.73
CA ALA A 111 0.22 -11.03 -3.99
C ALA A 111 1.01 -11.20 -2.67
N VAL A 112 0.83 -12.33 -1.97
CA VAL A 112 1.59 -12.66 -0.77
C VAL A 112 3.07 -12.89 -1.09
N ALA A 113 3.35 -13.64 -2.17
CA ALA A 113 4.72 -13.92 -2.60
C ALA A 113 5.48 -12.64 -2.99
N GLU A 114 4.85 -11.77 -3.78
CA GLU A 114 5.41 -10.45 -4.13
C GLU A 114 5.59 -9.57 -2.89
N ALA A 115 4.62 -9.53 -1.98
CA ALA A 115 4.70 -8.78 -0.73
C ALA A 115 5.86 -9.25 0.15
N ASN A 116 6.12 -10.55 0.24
CA ASN A 116 7.23 -11.09 1.01
C ASN A 116 8.59 -10.69 0.43
N GLN A 117 8.71 -10.60 -0.90
CA GLN A 117 9.93 -10.10 -1.55
C GLN A 117 10.19 -8.60 -1.27
N LEU A 118 9.17 -7.84 -0.89
CA LEU A 118 9.31 -6.42 -0.55
C LEU A 118 9.70 -6.18 0.91
N VAL A 119 9.65 -7.19 1.79
CA VAL A 119 9.90 -7.00 3.23
C VAL A 119 11.33 -6.51 3.51
N GLU A 120 12.36 -7.18 2.99
CA GLU A 120 13.74 -6.75 3.23
C GLU A 120 14.06 -5.39 2.57
N PRO A 121 13.69 -5.12 1.30
CA PRO A 121 13.87 -3.79 0.73
C PRO A 121 13.17 -2.66 1.51
N LEU A 122 11.96 -2.91 2.03
CA LEU A 122 11.25 -1.93 2.86
C LEU A 122 11.95 -1.71 4.19
N LYS A 123 12.52 -2.77 4.78
CA LYS A 123 13.28 -2.69 6.02
C LYS A 123 14.58 -1.89 5.84
N GLU A 124 15.28 -2.06 4.72
CA GLU A 124 16.45 -1.24 4.36
C GLU A 124 16.09 0.25 4.21
N LEU A 125 14.84 0.55 3.84
CA LEU A 125 14.30 1.91 3.81
C LEU A 125 13.80 2.42 5.18
N GLY A 126 13.92 1.62 6.24
CA GLY A 126 13.49 1.98 7.59
C GLY A 126 12.04 1.63 7.93
N TYR A 127 11.37 0.81 7.11
CA TYR A 127 9.99 0.38 7.31
C TYR A 127 9.89 -1.11 7.61
N ILE A 128 9.30 -1.45 8.75
CA ILE A 128 9.07 -2.83 9.18
C ILE A 128 7.64 -3.23 8.83
N VAL A 129 7.50 -4.32 8.07
CA VAL A 129 6.21 -4.88 7.66
C VAL A 129 5.88 -6.09 8.53
N GLY A 130 4.70 -6.07 9.16
CA GLY A 130 4.19 -7.17 9.96
C GLY A 130 3.79 -8.40 9.14
N PRO A 131 3.39 -9.51 9.79
CA PRO A 131 3.01 -10.74 9.11
C PRO A 131 1.79 -10.56 8.20
N ALA A 132 1.57 -11.52 7.29
CA ALA A 132 0.42 -11.46 6.37
C ALA A 132 -0.88 -11.69 7.15
N PRO A 133 -2.00 -11.04 6.79
CA PRO A 133 -3.27 -11.33 7.42
C PRO A 133 -3.61 -12.82 7.21
N LYS A 134 -3.82 -13.53 8.32
CA LYS A 134 -4.04 -15.00 8.43
C LYS A 134 -2.81 -15.91 8.44
N ALA A 135 -1.59 -15.39 8.54
CA ALA A 135 -0.45 -16.21 8.95
C ALA A 135 -0.59 -16.55 10.46
N LYS A 136 -1.25 -17.68 10.75
CA LYS A 136 -1.25 -18.34 12.06
C LYS A 136 -0.43 -19.60 11.96
#